data_AF-A0ABD0RTH5-F1
#
_entry.id   AF-A0ABD0RTH5-F1
#
_cell.length_a   1.000
_cell.length_b   1.000
_cell.length_c   1.000
_cell.angle_alpha   90.00
_cell.angle_beta   90.00
_cell.angle_gamma   90.00
#
_symmetry.space_group_name_H-M   'P 1'
#
loop_
_entity.id
_entity.type
_entity.pdbx_description
1 polymer ?
#
loop_
_entity_poly.entity_id
_entity_poly.type
_entity_poly.pdbx_seq_one_letter_code
_entity_poly.pdbx_strand_id
1 'polypeptide(L)'
;VLESFKIMDYSLLLGVHNLDQAERDQQMEGSQSSSDEKRPAAQRALYSTAMESIQGGAACGGSIDTDDTMGGIPAVNGKGERLLLFIGIIDILQSY
;
A
#
# COMPACT_ATOMS: atom_id res chain seq x y z
N VAL A 1 25.75 9.52 11.60
CA VAL A 1 25.75 10.25 10.31
C VAL A 1 25.38 11.71 10.51
N LEU A 2 24.15 12.07 10.91
CA LEU A 2 23.76 13.48 11.12
C LEU A 2 24.66 14.21 12.14
N GLU A 3 24.96 13.58 13.27
CA GLU A 3 25.91 14.09 14.28
C GLU A 3 27.31 14.33 13.69
N SER A 4 27.77 13.43 12.81
CA SER A 4 29.09 13.53 12.16
C SER A 4 29.20 14.76 11.25
N PHE A 5 28.08 15.22 10.70
CA PHE A 5 27.97 16.46 9.93
C PHE A 5 27.58 17.68 10.78
N LYS A 6 27.50 17.53 12.11
CA LYS A 6 27.05 18.57 13.05
C LYS A 6 25.71 19.19 12.69
N ILE A 7 24.83 18.38 12.09
CA ILE A 7 23.47 18.82 11.76
C ILE A 7 22.65 18.85 13.05
N MET A 8 22.03 19.99 13.33
CA MET A 8 21.18 20.21 14.51
C MET A 8 19.78 20.66 14.08
N ASP A 9 18.82 20.60 14.98
CA ASP A 9 17.43 21.08 14.79
C ASP A 9 16.64 20.38 13.65
N TYR A 10 16.99 19.14 13.31
CA TYR A 10 16.22 18.34 12.35
C TYR A 10 14.95 17.75 12.97
N SER A 11 13.95 17.52 12.13
CA SER A 11 12.66 16.94 12.54
C SER A 11 12.43 15.57 11.91
N LEU A 12 11.63 14.73 12.57
CA LEU A 12 11.13 13.49 12.01
C LEU A 12 9.73 13.73 11.42
N LEU A 13 9.60 13.61 10.10
CA LEU A 13 8.32 13.61 9.41
C LEU A 13 7.72 12.20 9.48
N LEU A 14 6.50 12.10 9.98
CA LEU A 14 5.74 10.85 10.06
C LEU A 14 4.42 11.02 9.29
N GLY A 15 4.30 10.33 8.16
CA GLY A 15 3.03 10.11 7.46
C GLY A 15 2.34 8.87 8.00
N VAL A 16 1.05 8.98 8.33
CA VAL A 16 0.22 7.85 8.78
C VAL A 16 -0.91 7.66 7.79
N HIS A 17 -0.92 6.52 7.11
CA HIS A 17 -2.01 6.12 6.23
C HIS A 17 -2.84 5.02 6.91
N ASN A 18 -4.12 5.27 7.13
CA ASN A 18 -5.03 4.28 7.70
C ASN A 18 -5.72 3.52 6.57
N LEU A 19 -5.33 2.26 6.38
CA LEU A 19 -5.80 1.42 5.28
C LEU A 19 -7.28 1.06 5.45
N ASP A 20 -7.71 0.75 6.67
CA ASP A 20 -9.11 0.40 6.95
C ASP A 20 -10.06 1.58 6.70
N GLN A 21 -9.60 2.81 6.98
CA GLN A 21 -10.36 4.02 6.67
C GLN A 21 -10.38 4.30 5.16
N ALA A 22 -9.24 4.14 4.48
CA ALA A 22 -9.15 4.34 3.03
C ALA A 22 -10.04 3.36 2.25
N GLU A 23 -10.08 2.08 2.65
CA GLU A 23 -10.97 1.07 2.06
C GLU A 23 -12.46 1.45 2.23
N ARG A 24 -12.84 1.97 3.41
CA ARG A 24 -14.22 2.39 3.69
C ARG A 24 -14.64 3.58 2.81
N ASP A 25 -13.76 4.56 2.64
CA ASP A 25 -14.05 5.75 1.85
C ASP A 25 -14.18 5.42 0.35
N GLN A 26 -13.32 4.52 -0.17
CA GLN A 26 -13.40 4.02 -1.56
C GLN A 26 -14.71 3.27 -1.85
N GLN A 27 -15.19 2.46 -0.89
CA GLN A 27 -16.46 1.74 -1.05
C GLN A 27 -17.67 2.69 -1.12
N MET A 28 -17.57 3.86 -0.48
CA MET A 28 -18.64 4.85 -0.43
C MET A 28 -18.69 5.69 -1.72
N GLU A 29 -17.53 5.96 -2.35
CA GLU A 29 -17.43 6.61 -3.66
C GLU A 29 -17.72 5.65 -4.84
N GLY A 30 -17.57 4.33 -4.65
CA GLY A 30 -17.81 3.29 -5.66
C GLY A 30 -19.27 3.09 -6.10
N SER A 31 -20.25 3.80 -5.51
CA SER A 31 -21.66 3.74 -5.93
C SER A 31 -21.95 4.47 -7.25
N GLN A 32 -20.96 5.09 -7.90
CA GLN A 32 -21.13 5.86 -9.14
C GLN A 32 -20.52 5.25 -10.41
N SER A 33 -19.98 4.02 -10.38
CA SER A 33 -19.50 3.35 -11.60
C SER A 33 -19.91 1.88 -11.67
N SER A 34 -21.20 1.63 -11.88
CA SER A 34 -21.72 0.31 -12.25
C SER A 34 -22.25 0.31 -13.69
N SER A 35 -21.45 -0.20 -14.63
CA SER A 35 -21.86 -0.81 -15.91
C SER A 35 -20.64 -0.84 -16.84
N ASP A 36 -20.32 -1.83 -17.67
CA ASP A 36 -20.79 -3.17 -17.98
C ASP A 36 -19.86 -3.58 -19.15
N GLU A 37 -19.30 -4.78 -19.17
CA GLU A 37 -19.32 -5.67 -20.34
C GLU A 37 -18.43 -6.90 -20.11
N LYS A 38 -19.12 -8.03 -19.86
CA LYS A 38 -18.71 -9.38 -20.28
C LYS A 38 -17.97 -9.36 -21.63
N ARG A 39 -16.87 -10.11 -21.78
CA ARG A 39 -16.49 -10.84 -23.01
C ARG A 39 -15.34 -11.85 -22.73
N PRO A 40 -15.12 -12.86 -23.60
CA PRO A 40 -15.30 -14.27 -23.28
C PRO A 40 -14.00 -15.06 -23.02
N ALA A 41 -14.16 -16.25 -22.44
CA ALA A 41 -13.10 -17.24 -22.28
C ALA A 41 -12.61 -17.77 -23.64
N ALA A 42 -11.38 -17.44 -24.05
CA ALA A 42 -10.64 -18.18 -25.07
C ALA A 42 -9.16 -17.76 -25.13
N GLN A 43 -8.28 -18.53 -24.50
CA GLN A 43 -7.01 -19.09 -25.03
C GLN A 43 -6.01 -19.32 -23.90
N ARG A 44 -5.80 -20.60 -23.59
CA ARG A 44 -4.73 -21.10 -22.74
C ARG A 44 -3.38 -20.71 -23.34
N ALA A 45 -2.60 -19.88 -22.66
CA ALA A 45 -1.21 -19.63 -23.01
C ALA A 45 -0.34 -20.80 -22.50
N LEU A 46 0.37 -21.45 -23.42
CA LEU A 46 1.24 -22.60 -23.20
C LEU A 46 2.60 -22.23 -22.55
N TYR A 47 2.66 -21.11 -21.84
CA TYR A 47 3.85 -20.62 -21.16
C TYR A 47 3.49 -20.36 -19.71
N SER A 48 3.80 -21.35 -18.86
CA SER A 48 3.50 -21.35 -17.43
C SER A 48 4.40 -20.34 -16.70
N THR A 49 3.82 -19.25 -16.21
CA THR A 49 4.41 -18.39 -15.20
C THR A 49 4.22 -19.01 -13.82
N ALA A 50 5.31 -19.19 -13.07
CA ALA A 50 5.31 -19.83 -11.74
C ALA A 50 4.44 -19.12 -10.67
N MET A 51 3.93 -17.91 -10.93
CA MET A 51 3.04 -17.20 -10.01
C MET A 51 1.57 -17.62 -10.12
N GLU A 52 1.16 -18.28 -11.21
CA GLU A 52 -0.23 -18.70 -11.40
C GLU A 52 -0.53 -20.07 -10.77
N SER A 53 0.49 -20.87 -10.44
CA SER A 53 0.32 -22.26 -9.99
C SER A 53 0.21 -22.44 -8.47
N ILE A 54 0.36 -21.39 -7.65
CA ILE A 54 0.35 -21.49 -6.18
C ILE A 54 -0.91 -20.87 -5.56
N GLN A 55 -1.89 -20.41 -6.36
CA GLN A 55 -3.23 -20.11 -5.85
C GLN A 55 -4.12 -21.36 -5.92
N GLY A 56 -3.73 -22.37 -5.14
CA GLY A 56 -4.52 -23.57 -4.92
C GLY A 56 -5.77 -23.29 -4.09
N GLY A 57 -6.85 -22.92 -4.78
CA GLY A 57 -8.24 -23.24 -4.42
C GLY A 57 -8.74 -22.85 -3.03
N ALA A 58 -9.18 -21.60 -2.87
CA ALA A 58 -10.36 -21.27 -2.07
C ALA A 58 -10.87 -19.89 -2.50
N ALA A 59 -12.18 -19.79 -2.65
CA ALA A 59 -12.89 -18.61 -3.09
C ALA A 59 -12.55 -17.37 -2.23
N CYS A 60 -11.96 -16.36 -2.84
CA CYS A 60 -12.30 -14.94 -2.70
C CYS A 60 -11.33 -14.16 -3.59
N GLY A 61 -11.87 -13.40 -4.55
CA GLY A 61 -11.09 -12.38 -5.23
C GLY A 61 -10.67 -11.34 -4.20
N GLY A 62 -9.43 -11.43 -3.73
CA GLY A 62 -8.75 -10.27 -3.18
C GLY A 62 -8.31 -9.43 -4.36
N SER A 63 -8.73 -8.18 -4.40
CA SER A 63 -8.05 -7.18 -5.23
C SER A 63 -6.56 -7.35 -5.02
N ILE A 64 -5.83 -7.54 -6.11
CA ILE A 64 -4.38 -7.31 -6.09
C ILE A 64 -4.29 -5.78 -5.92
N ASP A 65 -4.37 -5.34 -4.67
CA ASP A 65 -4.33 -3.94 -4.32
C ASP A 65 -2.97 -3.42 -4.78
N THR A 66 -3.02 -2.29 -5.47
CA THR A 66 -1.89 -1.61 -6.09
C THR A 66 -0.87 -1.07 -5.05
N ASP A 67 -0.99 -1.49 -3.79
CA ASP A 67 -0.26 -1.01 -2.61
C ASP A 67 1.04 -1.81 -2.31
N ASP A 68 1.24 -2.98 -2.92
CA ASP A 68 2.47 -3.79 -2.74
C ASP A 68 3.75 -3.10 -3.29
N THR A 69 3.61 -1.94 -3.92
CA THR A 69 4.74 -1.12 -4.40
C THR A 69 5.09 0.03 -3.43
N MET A 70 4.22 0.35 -2.47
CA MET A 70 4.39 1.53 -1.64
C MET A 70 5.20 1.17 -0.39
N GLY A 71 6.52 1.44 -0.43
CA GLY A 71 7.52 1.08 0.59
C GLY A 71 7.38 1.72 1.98
N GLY A 72 6.19 1.70 2.56
CA GLY A 72 5.90 2.08 3.94
C GLY A 72 6.09 0.94 4.93
N ILE A 73 6.06 1.27 6.21
CA ILE A 73 6.20 0.31 7.32
C ILE A 73 4.80 -0.09 7.79
N PRO A 74 4.41 -1.37 7.70
CA PRO A 74 3.11 -1.83 8.20
C PRO A 74 3.07 -1.73 9.73
N ALA A 75 1.97 -1.21 10.26
CA ALA A 75 1.73 -1.02 11.69
C ALA A 75 0.25 -1.24 12.04
N VAL A 76 -0.04 -1.29 13.34
CA VAL A 76 -1.40 -1.40 13.87
C VAL A 76 -1.67 -0.31 14.91
N ASN A 77 -2.87 0.25 14.89
CA ASN A 77 -3.31 1.21 15.91
C ASN A 77 -3.71 0.46 17.21
N GLY A 78 -3.85 1.18 18.33
CA GLY A 78 -4.39 0.64 19.59
C GLY A 78 -5.84 0.13 19.50
N LYS A 79 -6.55 0.46 18.41
CA LYS A 79 -7.87 -0.08 18.07
C LYS A 79 -7.84 -1.36 17.23
N GLY A 80 -6.66 -1.79 16.78
CA GLY A 80 -6.48 -2.93 15.87
C GLY A 80 -6.58 -2.61 14.37
N GLU A 81 -6.69 -1.34 14.00
CA GLU A 81 -6.76 -0.90 12.60
C GLU A 81 -5.41 -0.99 11.89
N ARG A 82 -5.42 -1.38 10.61
CA ARG A 82 -4.23 -1.48 9.74
C ARG A 82 -3.75 -0.09 9.34
N LEU A 83 -2.48 0.19 9.64
CA LEU A 83 -1.81 1.43 9.28
C LEU A 83 -0.59 1.15 8.40
N LEU A 84 -0.26 2.09 7.53
CA LEU A 84 0.99 2.15 6.79
C LEU A 84 1.72 3.45 7.16
N LEU A 85 2.92 3.33 7.70
CA LEU A 85 3.72 4.46 8.19
C LEU A 85 4.80 4.85 7.18
N PHE A 86 4.97 6.14 6.98
CA PHE A 86 6.05 6.73 6.17
C PHE A 86 6.90 7.62 7.06
N ILE A 87 8.20 7.36 7.14
CA ILE A 87 9.10 8.07 8.04
C ILE A 87 10.22 8.71 7.23
N GLY A 88 10.52 9.97 7.50
CA GLY A 88 11.65 10.69 6.89
C GLY A 88 12.25 11.70 7.85
N ILE A 89 13.55 11.95 7.74
CA ILE A 89 14.19 13.06 8.44
C ILE A 89 14.18 14.27 7.50
N ILE A 90 13.73 15.41 8.01
CA ILE A 90 13.64 16.69 7.27
C ILE A 90 14.53 17.75 7.93
N ASP A 91 14.67 18.89 7.27
CA ASP A 91 15.41 20.06 7.78
C ASP A 91 16.87 19.80 8.14
N ILE A 92 17.53 18.91 7.38
CA ILE A 92 18.90 18.46 7.65
C ILE A 92 20.01 19.42 7.17
N LEU A 93 19.66 20.61 6.66
CA LEU A 93 20.64 21.54 6.07
C LEU A 93 21.24 22.52 7.08
N GLN A 94 20.75 22.53 8.33
CA GLN A 94 21.26 23.41 9.37
C GLN A 94 22.42 22.73 10.12
N SER A 95 23.65 23.12 9.80
CA SER A 95 24.89 22.67 10.48
C SER A 95 25.50 23.76 11.34
N TYR A 96 26.14 23.38 12.45
CA TYR A 96 26.95 24.28 13.29
C TYR A 96 28.35 24.54 12.74
#